data_AF-A0A1D6K8S3-F1
#
_entry.id   AF-A0A1D6K8S3-F1
#
_cell.length_a   1.000
_cell.length_b   1.000
_cell.length_c   1.000
_cell.angle_alpha   90.00
_cell.angle_beta   90.00
_cell.angle_gamma   90.00
#
_symmetry.space_group_name_H-M   'P 1'
#
loop_
_entity.id
_entity.type
_entity.pdbx_description
1 polymer ?
#
loop_
_entity_poly.entity_id
_entity_poly.type
_entity_poly.pdbx_seq_one_letter_code
_entity_poly.pdbx_strand_id
1 'polypeptide(L)'
;MMMLIDCSRCRTPLQLPHGAPCIRCAICGAITHVAPAPPVEPNRGAVQPPPGWGPPPPPVHGRKRAVVCGISYRHSRYELKGCINDVKCMRHLLMTRFNFPDDSIIMLNGP
;
A
#
# COMPACT_ATOMS: atom_id res chain seq x y z
N MET A 1 27.55 -15.20 1.85
CA MET A 1 26.52 -15.93 2.61
C MET A 1 25.25 -15.13 2.89
N MET A 2 24.39 -14.97 1.89
CA MET A 2 22.98 -14.63 2.15
C MET A 2 22.37 -15.59 3.18
N MET A 3 21.71 -15.07 4.22
CA MET A 3 20.97 -15.88 5.18
C MET A 3 19.52 -15.99 4.72
N LEU A 4 18.94 -17.18 4.81
CA LEU A 4 17.54 -17.40 4.52
C LEU A 4 16.73 -17.30 5.82
N ILE A 5 15.72 -16.43 5.84
CA ILE A 5 14.81 -16.29 6.98
C ILE A 5 13.36 -16.26 6.52
N ASP A 6 12.47 -16.90 7.27
CA ASP A 6 11.05 -16.89 6.94
C ASP A 6 10.39 -15.59 7.36
N CYS A 7 9.47 -15.11 6.53
CA CYS A 7 8.62 -13.97 6.88
C CYS A 7 7.81 -14.27 8.15
N SER A 8 7.82 -13.35 9.12
CA SER A 8 7.08 -13.45 10.38
C SER A 8 5.56 -13.58 10.20
N ARG A 9 5.03 -13.25 9.01
CA ARG A 9 3.60 -13.29 8.69
C ARG A 9 3.23 -14.41 7.72
N CYS A 10 3.74 -14.36 6.48
CA CYS A 10 3.33 -15.30 5.42
C CYS A 10 4.27 -16.50 5.27
N ARG A 11 5.30 -16.60 6.13
CA ARG A 11 6.33 -17.67 6.12
C ARG A 11 7.08 -17.86 4.80
N THR A 12 6.97 -16.93 3.86
CA THR A 12 7.77 -16.94 2.64
C THR A 12 9.26 -16.79 2.99
N PRO A 13 10.15 -17.63 2.43
CA PRO A 13 11.59 -17.50 2.66
C PRO A 13 12.12 -16.21 2.00
N LEU A 14 12.92 -15.46 2.75
CA LEU A 14 13.51 -14.17 2.35
C LEU A 14 15.03 -14.26 2.39
N GLN A 15 15.69 -13.68 1.38
CA GLN A 15 17.15 -13.59 1.32
C GLN A 15 17.61 -12.30 2.01
N LEU A 16 18.22 -12.44 3.19
CA LEU A 16 18.79 -11.34 3.94
C LEU A 16 20.26 -11.12 3.52
N PRO A 17 20.62 -9.93 3.05
CA PRO A 17 22.02 -9.54 2.93
C PRO A 17 22.67 -9.49 4.32
N HIS A 18 23.88 -10.01 4.46
CA HIS A 18 24.59 -9.98 5.74
C HIS A 18 24.70 -8.57 6.29
N GLY A 19 24.51 -8.43 7.61
CA GLY A 19 24.58 -7.15 8.30
C GLY A 19 23.27 -6.37 8.28
N ALA A 20 22.25 -6.79 7.52
CA ALA A 20 20.94 -6.17 7.60
C ALA A 20 20.21 -6.61 8.89
N PRO A 21 19.74 -5.68 9.74
CA PRO A 21 19.07 -6.03 11.01
C PRO A 21 17.63 -6.51 10.81
N CYS A 22 17.03 -6.21 9.65
CA CYS A 22 15.68 -6.60 9.29
C CYS A 22 15.51 -6.69 7.77
N ILE A 23 14.41 -7.31 7.33
CA ILE A 23 14.01 -7.40 5.93
C ILE A 23 12.50 -7.24 5.79
N ARG A 24 12.07 -6.55 4.73
CA ARG A 24 10.66 -6.39 4.38
C ARG A 24 10.24 -7.44 3.36
N CYS A 25 9.17 -8.16 3.66
CA CYS A 25 8.60 -9.14 2.74
C CYS A 25 7.97 -8.46 1.51
N ALA A 26 8.38 -8.86 0.32
CA ALA A 26 7.81 -8.34 -0.94
C ALA A 26 6.36 -8.79 -1.18
N ILE A 27 5.91 -9.87 -0.53
CA ILE A 27 4.56 -10.44 -0.72
C ILE A 27 3.55 -9.76 0.21
N CYS A 28 3.80 -9.78 1.52
CA CYS A 28 2.82 -9.28 2.51
C CYS A 28 3.22 -7.96 3.19
N GLY A 29 4.40 -7.41 2.86
CA GLY A 29 4.88 -6.14 3.39
C GLY A 29 5.37 -6.17 4.84
N ALA A 30 5.26 -7.31 5.55
CA ALA A 30 5.69 -7.44 6.94
C ALA A 30 7.23 -7.33 7.07
N ILE A 31 7.68 -6.75 8.19
CA ILE A 31 9.10 -6.61 8.53
C ILE A 31 9.48 -7.75 9.48
N THR A 32 10.49 -8.54 9.10
CA THR A 32 11.11 -9.56 9.96
C THR A 32 12.43 -9.01 10.50
N HIS A 33 12.56 -8.92 11.82
CA HIS A 33 13.80 -8.55 12.50
C HIS A 33 14.63 -9.81 12.79
N VAL A 34 15.94 -9.75 12.51
CA VAL A 34 16.84 -10.93 12.58
C VAL A 34 17.82 -10.84 13.74
N ALA A 35 18.13 -9.62 14.18
CA ALA A 35 18.94 -9.39 15.37
C ALA A 35 18.04 -9.08 16.59
N PRO A 36 18.31 -9.65 17.78
CA PRO A 36 17.73 -9.12 19.01
C PRO A 36 18.16 -7.65 19.15
N ALA A 37 17.22 -6.78 19.54
CA ALA A 37 17.54 -5.39 19.86
C ALA A 37 18.70 -5.37 20.88
N PRO A 38 19.67 -4.45 20.76
CA PRO A 38 20.73 -4.34 21.75
C PRO A 38 20.10 -4.20 23.15
N PRO A 39 20.67 -4.84 24.19
CA PRO A 39 20.11 -4.82 25.52
C PRO A 39 19.94 -3.37 25.97
N VAL A 40 18.71 -2.99 26.29
CA VAL A 40 18.38 -1.67 26.83
C VAL A 40 18.89 -1.65 28.26
N GLU A 41 20.03 -1.01 28.50
CA GLU A 41 20.52 -0.82 29.88
C GLU A 41 19.56 0.07 30.66
N PRO A 42 19.16 -0.27 31.91
CA PRO A 42 18.01 0.36 32.55
C PRO A 42 18.27 1.73 33.17
N ASN A 43 19.49 2.29 33.08
CA ASN A 43 19.83 3.42 33.98
C ASN A 43 20.86 4.44 33.46
N ARG A 44 20.80 4.83 32.18
CA ARG A 44 21.31 6.13 31.77
C ARG A 44 20.14 6.92 31.23
N GLY A 45 19.83 8.01 31.93
CA GLY A 45 18.64 8.84 31.77
C GLY A 45 18.15 8.88 30.32
N ALA A 46 16.92 8.42 30.12
CA ALA A 46 16.26 8.45 28.84
C ALA A 46 16.23 9.89 28.32
N VAL A 47 17.19 10.23 27.46
CA VAL A 47 16.91 11.19 26.40
C VAL A 47 15.89 10.49 25.54
N GLN A 48 14.61 10.71 25.86
CA GLN A 48 13.55 10.48 24.91
C GLN A 48 13.98 11.18 23.61
N PRO A 49 14.07 10.49 22.46
CA PRO A 49 14.27 11.20 21.22
C PRO A 49 13.13 12.22 21.14
N PRO A 50 13.43 13.50 20.87
CA PRO A 50 12.41 14.53 20.84
C PRO A 50 11.29 14.09 19.87
N PRO A 51 10.01 14.27 20.25
CA PRO A 51 8.93 13.96 19.33
C PRO A 51 9.06 14.90 18.12
N GLY A 52 9.33 14.31 16.95
CA GLY A 52 9.04 14.92 15.65
C GLY A 52 9.91 16.11 15.24
N TRP A 53 11.03 15.83 14.56
CA TRP A 53 11.65 16.78 13.61
C TRP A 53 12.09 16.10 12.31
N GLY A 54 11.54 14.92 12.01
CA GLY A 54 11.64 14.36 10.67
C GLY A 54 10.43 14.82 9.84
N PRO A 55 10.58 15.13 8.54
CA PRO A 55 9.40 15.22 7.69
C PRO A 55 8.58 13.93 7.86
N PRO A 56 7.24 14.03 7.87
CA PRO A 56 6.40 12.84 7.96
C PRO A 56 6.87 11.83 6.90
N PRO A 57 6.86 10.51 7.21
CA PRO A 57 7.21 9.51 6.21
C PRO A 57 6.40 9.79 4.95
N PRO A 58 7.02 9.78 3.76
CA PRO A 58 6.31 10.09 2.53
C PRO A 58 5.08 9.19 2.49
N PRO A 59 3.90 9.74 2.16
CA PRO A 59 2.69 8.95 2.04
C PRO A 59 3.01 7.70 1.23
N VAL A 60 2.94 6.52 1.87
CA VAL A 60 3.16 5.23 1.20
C VAL A 60 2.27 5.07 -0.02
N HIS A 61 1.20 5.86 -0.08
CA HIS A 61 0.34 6.01 -1.23
C HIS A 61 0.51 7.48 -1.64
N GLY A 62 1.20 7.75 -2.76
CA GLY A 62 1.30 9.10 -3.33
C GLY A 62 -0.09 9.70 -3.61
N ARG A 63 -0.16 10.83 -4.31
CA ARG A 63 -1.47 11.44 -4.64
C ARG A 63 -2.33 10.42 -5.38
N LYS A 64 -3.38 9.91 -4.72
CA LYS A 64 -4.32 8.93 -5.26
C LYS A 64 -5.03 9.56 -6.45
N ARG A 65 -5.01 8.88 -7.59
CA ARG A 65 -5.64 9.29 -8.85
C ARG A 65 -6.17 8.05 -9.55
N ALA A 66 -7.34 8.16 -10.16
CA ALA A 66 -7.97 7.04 -10.87
C ALA A 66 -8.60 7.51 -12.17
N VAL A 67 -8.60 6.61 -13.16
CA VAL A 67 -9.45 6.70 -14.35
C VAL A 67 -10.38 5.50 -14.32
N VAL A 68 -11.68 5.74 -14.42
CA VAL A 68 -12.71 4.70 -14.44
C VAL A 68 -13.41 4.76 -15.79
N CYS A 69 -13.32 3.68 -16.57
CA CYS A 69 -13.89 3.61 -17.91
C CYS A 69 -15.03 2.59 -17.96
N GLY A 70 -16.14 2.97 -18.61
CA GLY A 70 -17.27 2.09 -18.87
C GLY A 70 -17.72 2.28 -20.31
N ILE A 71 -17.76 1.19 -21.07
CA ILE A 71 -18.15 1.21 -22.48
C ILE A 71 -19.37 0.30 -22.62
N SER A 72 -20.51 0.89 -22.97
CA SER A 72 -21.76 0.16 -23.12
C SER A 72 -22.04 -0.25 -24.56
N TYR A 73 -21.30 0.24 -25.56
CA TYR A 73 -21.50 -0.02 -26.98
C TYR A 73 -22.97 0.16 -27.41
N ARG A 74 -23.67 1.15 -26.84
CA ARG A 74 -25.08 1.44 -27.15
C ARG A 74 -25.29 1.62 -28.63
N HIS A 75 -26.42 1.12 -29.12
CA HIS A 75 -26.78 1.14 -30.53
C HIS A 75 -25.87 0.26 -31.42
N SER A 76 -25.17 -0.70 -30.83
CA SER A 76 -24.41 -1.72 -31.55
C SER A 76 -24.96 -3.13 -31.29
N ARG A 77 -24.49 -4.09 -32.10
CA ARG A 77 -24.81 -5.52 -31.92
C ARG A 77 -24.19 -6.12 -30.64
N TYR A 78 -23.29 -5.39 -29.98
CA TYR A 78 -22.55 -5.83 -28.80
C TYR A 78 -22.88 -4.98 -27.56
N GLU A 79 -24.07 -4.39 -27.52
CA GLU A 79 -24.50 -3.53 -26.42
C GLU A 79 -24.45 -4.25 -25.07
N LEU A 80 -23.79 -3.62 -24.10
CA LEU A 80 -23.61 -4.09 -22.73
C LEU A 80 -24.44 -3.23 -21.77
N LYS A 81 -25.26 -3.92 -20.97
CA LYS A 81 -26.01 -3.31 -19.87
C LYS A 81 -25.18 -3.32 -18.60
N GLY A 82 -25.36 -2.32 -17.76
CA GLY A 82 -24.73 -2.27 -16.42
C GLY A 82 -23.40 -1.51 -16.36
N CYS A 83 -22.64 -1.36 -17.44
CA CYS A 83 -21.32 -0.73 -17.39
C CYS A 83 -21.34 0.70 -16.82
N ILE A 84 -22.38 1.48 -17.12
CA ILE A 84 -22.56 2.84 -16.55
C ILE A 84 -22.83 2.79 -15.05
N ASN A 85 -23.53 1.77 -14.57
CA ASN A 85 -23.74 1.56 -13.13
C ASN A 85 -22.43 1.14 -12.46
N ASP A 86 -21.67 0.24 -13.08
CA ASP A 86 -20.42 -0.27 -12.55
C ASP A 86 -19.40 0.85 -12.35
N VAL A 87 -19.26 1.77 -13.31
CA VAL A 87 -18.36 2.93 -13.14
C VAL A 87 -18.78 3.86 -11.99
N LYS A 88 -20.08 4.02 -11.75
CA LYS A 88 -20.60 4.79 -10.61
C LYS A 88 -20.30 4.09 -9.28
N CYS A 89 -20.52 2.78 -9.22
CA CYS A 89 -20.18 1.97 -8.06
C CYS A 89 -18.67 2.01 -7.77
N MET A 90 -17.83 1.94 -8.80
CA MET A 90 -16.37 2.04 -8.66
C MET A 90 -15.95 3.42 -8.15
N ARG A 91 -16.53 4.52 -8.66
CA ARG A 91 -16.28 5.86 -8.13
C ARG A 91 -16.64 5.95 -6.64
N HIS A 92 -17.81 5.45 -6.27
CA HIS A 92 -18.25 5.43 -4.87
C HIS A 92 -17.30 4.63 -3.98
N LEU A 93 -16.88 3.44 -4.42
CA LEU A 93 -15.93 2.61 -3.69
C LEU A 93 -14.59 3.33 -3.47
N LEU A 94 -14.05 3.96 -4.51
CA LEU A 94 -12.77 4.69 -4.45
C LEU A 94 -12.83 5.86 -3.47
N MET A 95 -13.95 6.60 -3.44
CA MET A 95 -14.12 7.70 -2.50
C MET A 95 -14.33 7.21 -1.07
N THR A 96 -15.27 6.28 -0.85
CA THR A 96 -15.74 5.91 0.49
C THR A 96 -14.77 4.98 1.22
N ARG A 97 -14.14 4.03 0.51
CA ARG A 97 -13.29 3.01 1.15
C ARG A 97 -11.80 3.27 0.97
N PHE A 98 -11.43 3.89 -0.14
CA PHE A 98 -10.03 4.13 -0.45
C PHE A 98 -9.64 5.61 -0.33
N ASN A 99 -10.57 6.49 0.06
CA ASN A 99 -10.33 7.92 0.30
C ASN A 99 -9.65 8.63 -0.89
N PHE A 100 -10.09 8.33 -2.11
CA PHE A 100 -9.70 9.12 -3.29
C PHE A 100 -10.44 10.47 -3.26
N PRO A 101 -9.74 11.60 -3.44
CA PRO A 101 -10.36 12.89 -3.69
C PRO A 101 -11.24 12.85 -4.94
N ASP A 102 -12.38 13.55 -4.91
CA ASP A 102 -13.35 13.57 -6.00
C ASP A 102 -12.74 14.11 -7.31
N ASP A 103 -11.98 15.19 -7.21
CA ASP A 103 -11.24 15.87 -8.28
C ASP A 103 -10.12 15.00 -8.89
N SER A 104 -9.76 13.90 -8.23
CA SER A 104 -8.70 12.98 -8.67
C SER A 104 -9.21 11.76 -9.45
N ILE A 105 -10.53 11.64 -9.64
CA ILE A 105 -11.17 10.53 -10.34
C ILE A 105 -11.77 11.02 -11.65
N ILE A 106 -11.23 10.56 -12.78
CA ILE A 106 -11.78 10.85 -14.10
C ILE A 106 -12.67 9.68 -14.52
N MET A 107 -13.91 9.98 -14.92
CA MET A 107 -14.83 9.00 -15.48
C MET A 107 -14.92 9.15 -17.00
N LEU A 108 -14.73 8.05 -17.72
CA LEU A 108 -14.90 7.97 -19.16
C LEU A 108 -16.07 7.03 -19.45
N ASN A 109 -17.16 7.58 -19.99
CA ASN A 109 -18.35 6.84 -20.37
C ASN A 109 -18.48 6.80 -21.89
N GLY A 110 -18.16 5.65 -22.47
CA GLY A 110 -18.44 5.38 -23.87
C GLY A 110 -19.93 5.11 -24.08
N PRO A 111 -20.53 5.53 -25.22
CA PRO A 111 -21.85 5.06 -25.62
C PRO A 111 -21.86 3.54 -25.62
#